data_AF-A0A382SUN3-F1
#
_entry.id   AF-A0A382SUN3-F1
#
_cell.length_a   1.000
_cell.length_b   1.000
_cell.length_c   1.000
_cell.angle_alpha   90.00
_cell.angle_beta   90.00
_cell.angle_gamma   90.00
#
_symmetry.space_group_name_H-M   'P 1'
#
loop_
_entity.id
_entity.type
_entity.pdbx_description
1 polymer ?
#
loop_
_entity_poly.entity_id
_entity_poly.type
_entity_poly.pdbx_seq_one_letter_code
_entity_poly.pdbx_strand_id
1 'polypeptide(L)' 'MLQAPTWAALAAVRDGRTFAGDGNAYFNRPGPRLVESAEILAEICHPESQDFGHEGSAWRRLDAGPETDSRE' A
#
# COMPACT_ATOMS: atom_id res chain seq x y z
N MET A 1 -9.64 10.90 -1.88
CA MET A 1 -8.31 11.50 -1.55
C MET A 1 -7.41 11.59 -2.77
N LEU A 2 -7.13 10.49 -3.47
CA LEU A 2 -6.20 10.46 -4.61
C LEU A 2 -6.62 11.35 -5.80
N GLN A 3 -7.92 11.68 -5.90
CA GLN A 3 -8.47 12.58 -6.94
C GLN A 3 -8.14 14.07 -6.73
N ALA A 4 -7.67 14.47 -5.55
CA ALA A 4 -7.34 15.88 -5.33
C ALA A 4 -6.14 16.28 -6.23
N PRO A 5 -6.14 17.49 -6.83
CA PRO A 5 -5.20 17.85 -7.89
C PRO A 5 -3.72 17.64 -7.54
N THR A 6 -3.34 17.90 -6.28
CA THR A 6 -1.98 17.71 -5.77
C THR A 6 -1.55 16.24 -5.79
N TRP A 7 -2.45 15.32 -5.46
CA TRP A 7 -2.18 13.88 -5.48
C TRP A 7 -2.28 13.32 -6.88
N ALA A 8 -3.32 13.68 -7.65
CA ALA A 8 -3.53 13.23 -9.02
C ALA A 8 -2.36 13.59 -9.97
N ALA A 9 -1.60 14.64 -9.65
CA ALA A 9 -0.41 15.04 -10.40
C ALA A 9 0.80 14.10 -10.19
N LEU A 10 0.82 13.28 -9.13
CA LEU A 10 1.94 12.39 -8.83
C LEU A 10 1.96 11.19 -9.78
N ALA A 11 3.16 10.83 -10.27
CA ALA A 11 3.35 9.65 -11.12
C ALA A 11 2.82 8.36 -10.47
N ALA A 12 3.07 8.18 -9.17
CA ALA A 12 2.58 7.02 -8.42
C ALA A 12 1.05 6.87 -8.49
N VAL A 13 0.30 7.97 -8.45
CA VAL A 13 -1.17 7.95 -8.54
C VAL A 13 -1.62 7.65 -9.97
N ARG A 14 -1.00 8.30 -10.97
CA ARG A 14 -1.34 8.10 -12.39
C ARG A 14 -1.03 6.68 -12.87
N ASP A 15 0.01 6.07 -12.34
CA ASP A 15 0.46 4.72 -12.71
C ASP A 15 -0.22 3.63 -11.87
N GLY A 16 -1.18 3.97 -11.00
CA GLY A 16 -1.88 3.00 -10.13
C GLY A 16 -0.99 2.36 -9.06
N ARG A 17 0.14 3.00 -8.72
CA ARG A 17 1.13 2.54 -7.73
C ARG A 17 0.92 3.23 -6.39
N THR A 18 -0.31 3.16 -5.89
CA THR A 18 -0.71 3.73 -4.60
C THR A 18 -1.16 2.64 -3.65
N PHE A 19 -0.66 2.70 -2.41
CA PHE A 19 -0.84 1.64 -1.43
C PHE A 19 -1.13 2.23 -0.05
N ALA A 20 -1.97 1.55 0.72
CA ALA A 20 -2.19 1.83 2.13
C ALA A 20 -1.64 0.67 2.95
N GLY A 21 -0.85 0.96 3.98
CA GLY A 21 -0.36 -0.03 4.94
C GLY A 21 -0.76 0.32 6.38
N ASP A 22 -0.79 -0.67 7.26
CA ASP A 22 -1.02 -0.46 8.70
C ASP A 22 0.22 0.15 9.36
N GLY A 23 0.19 1.47 9.54
CA GLY A 23 1.26 2.20 10.20
C GLY A 23 1.46 1.83 11.66
N ASN A 24 0.39 1.52 12.42
CA ASN A 24 0.53 1.22 13.85
C ASN A 24 1.21 -0.13 14.08
N ALA A 25 0.82 -1.12 13.28
CA ALA A 25 1.37 -2.46 13.35
C ALA A 25 2.82 -2.48 12.85
N TYR A 26 3.10 -1.92 11.67
CA TYR A 26 4.37 -2.18 10.98
C TYR A 26 5.32 -0.97 11.00
N PHE A 27 4.85 0.24 10.71
CA PHE A 27 5.76 1.36 10.41
C PHE A 27 6.09 2.31 11.57
N ASN A 28 5.30 2.33 12.66
CA ASN A 28 5.42 3.32 13.74
C ASN A 28 6.16 2.82 14.99
N ARG A 29 6.65 1.57 15.02
CA ARG A 29 7.32 0.99 16.19
C ARG A 29 8.62 0.30 15.80
N PRO A 30 9.80 0.83 16.20
CA PRO A 30 11.05 0.09 16.03
C PRO A 30 11.04 -1.13 16.96
N GLY A 31 11.10 -2.33 16.39
CA GLY A 31 10.96 -3.59 17.13
C GLY A 31 11.13 -4.82 16.23
N PRO A 32 10.78 -6.03 16.71
CA PRO A 32 10.95 -7.26 15.95
C PRO A 32 10.24 -7.25 14.60
N ARG A 33 9.17 -6.44 14.47
CA ARG A 33 8.37 -6.29 13.24
C ARG A 33 9.05 -5.51 12.10
N LEU A 34 10.31 -5.13 12.26
CA LEU A 34 11.08 -4.46 11.20
C LEU A 34 11.32 -5.38 10.01
N VAL A 35 11.44 -6.69 10.23
CA VAL A 35 11.58 -7.67 9.15
C VAL A 35 10.31 -7.70 8.33
N GLU A 36 9.15 -7.84 8.97
CA GLU A 36 7.84 -7.83 8.33
C GLU A 36 7.58 -6.51 7.61
N SER A 37 8.02 -5.38 8.17
CA SER A 37 7.93 -4.08 7.49
C SER A 37 8.75 -4.03 6.20
N ALA A 38 9.94 -4.64 6.20
CA ALA A 38 10.77 -4.75 5.02
C ALA A 38 10.16 -5.72 3.99
N GLU A 39 9.57 -6.83 4.44
CA GLU A 39 8.82 -7.77 3.59
C GLU A 39 7.63 -7.08 2.91
N ILE A 40 6.82 -6.33 3.66
CA ILE A 40 5.69 -5.53 3.11
C ILE A 40 6.18 -4.56 2.02
N LEU A 41 7.29 -3.84 2.27
CA LEU A 41 7.84 -2.93 1.27
C LEU A 41 8.41 -3.67 0.06
N ALA A 42 8.99 -4.86 0.26
CA ALA A 42 9.49 -5.69 -0.82
C ALA A 42 8.33 -6.19 -1.72
N GLU A 43 7.23 -6.66 -1.14
CA GLU A 43 6.03 -7.05 -1.91
C GLU A 43 5.49 -5.89 -2.76
N ILE A 44 5.41 -4.68 -2.18
CA ILE A 44 4.88 -3.49 -2.87
C ILE A 44 5.81 -3.03 -4.00
N CYS A 45 7.12 -2.98 -3.75
CA CYS A 45 8.10 -2.42 -4.69
C CYS A 45 8.59 -3.41 -5.74
N HIS A 46 8.54 -4.71 -5.44
CA HIS A 46 9.08 -5.79 -6.27
C HIS A 46 8.08 -6.97 -6.35
N PRO A 47 6.88 -6.76 -6.94
CA PRO A 47 5.84 -7.78 -7.02
C PRO A 47 6.27 -9.05 -7.79
N GLU A 48 7.33 -8.96 -8.61
CA GLU A 48 7.93 -10.08 -9.32
C GLU A 48 8.84 -10.98 -8.46
N SER A 49 9.16 -10.57 -7.23
CA SER A 49 10.13 -11.27 -6.38
C SER A 49 9.48 -12.42 -5.61
N GLN A 50 8.95 -12.16 -4.42
CA GLN A 50 8.34 -13.16 -3.57
C GLN A 50 7.12 -12.58 -2.85
N ASP A 51 6.06 -13.38 -2.79
CA ASP A 51 4.87 -13.13 -2.01
C ASP A 51 5.09 -13.65 -0.58
N PHE A 52 5.13 -12.74 0.40
CA PHE A 52 5.21 -13.04 1.82
C PHE A 52 3.81 -13.14 2.48
N GLY A 53 2.74 -12.91 1.71
CA GLY A 53 1.36 -13.04 2.14
C GLY A 53 0.81 -11.85 2.94
N HIS A 54 1.43 -10.66 2.84
CA HIS A 54 0.99 -9.50 3.64
C HIS A 54 -0.11 -8.65 2.95
N GLU A 55 -0.41 -8.88 1.67
CA GLU A 55 -1.51 -8.20 0.97
C GLU A 55 -2.88 -8.56 1.59
N GLY A 56 -3.74 -7.56 1.77
CA GLY A 56 -5.06 -7.68 2.38
C GLY A 56 -5.07 -7.64 3.90
N SER A 57 -3.95 -7.95 4.57
CA SER A 57 -3.84 -7.96 6.03
C SER A 57 -2.97 -6.83 6.58
N ALA A 58 -1.84 -6.53 5.94
CA ALA A 58 -0.92 -5.47 6.35
C ALA A 58 -0.92 -4.28 5.38
N TRP A 59 -1.21 -4.52 4.11
CA TRP A 59 -1.33 -3.48 3.10
C TRP A 59 -2.37 -3.82 2.03
N ARG A 60 -2.82 -2.81 1.28
CA ARG A 60 -3.68 -2.98 0.11
C ARG A 60 -3.38 -1.93 -0.95
N ARG A 61 -3.61 -2.26 -2.21
CA ARG A 61 -3.60 -1.26 -3.29
C ARG A 61 -4.79 -0.30 -3.15
N LEU A 62 -4.55 0.96 -3.46
CA LEU A 62 -5.56 1.99 -3.59
C LEU A 62 -5.74 2.30 -5.07
N ASP A 63 -6.98 2.21 -5.55
CA ASP A 63 -7.29 2.59 -6.91
C ASP A 63 -7.63 4.08 -6.99
N ALA A 64 -7.15 4.73 -8.05
CA ALA A 64 -7.59 6.07 -8.43
C ALA A 64 -8.88 6.03 -9.28
N GLY A 65 -9.57 4.90 -9.36
CA GLY A 65 -10.89 4.81 -9.99
C GLY A 65 -11.97 5.47 -9.13
N PRO A 66 -13.17 5.72 -9.69
CA PRO A 66 -14.32 6.09 -8.87
C PRO A 66 -14.50 5.05 -7.77
N GLU A 67 -14.59 5.53 -6.53
CA GLU A 67 -14.78 4.73 -5.33
C GLU A 67 -16.03 3.86 -5.52
N THR A 68 -15.84 2.62 -5.95
CA THR A 68 -16.91 1.63 -5.96
C THR A 68 -16.91 1.08 -4.54
N ASP A 69 -17.66 1.74 -3.68
CA ASP A 69 -17.90 1.28 -2.31
C ASP A 69 -18.71 -0.03 -2.41
N SER A 70 -17.99 -1.15 -2.50
CA SER A 70 -18.55 -2.47 -2.25
C SER A 70 -18.67 -2.67 -0.75
N ARG A 71 -19.71 -2.07 -0.17
CA ARG A 71 -20.27 -2.45 1.13
C ARG A 71 -21.78 -2.60 0.96
N GLU A 72 -22.19 -3.82 0.63
CA GLU A 72 -23.49 -4.37 1.01
C GLU A 72 -23.44 -4.85 2.46
#